data_AF-K1TY06-F1
#
_entry.id   AF-K1TY06-F1
#
_cell.length_a   1.000
_cell.length_b   1.000
_cell.length_c   1.000
_cell.angle_alpha   90.00
_cell.angle_beta   90.00
_cell.angle_gamma   90.00
#
_symmetry.space_group_name_H-M   'P 1'
#
loop_
_entity.id
_entity.type
_entity.pdbx_description
1 polymer ?
#
loop_
_entity_poly.entity_id
_entity_poly.type
_entity_poly.pdbx_seq_one_letter_code
_entity_poly.pdbx_strand_id
1 'polypeptide(L)' 'HAGDIPQLVGHFIRTISEEYGTAPKPIDRAALEALQGMPWSGNIRELRNVVERLIVLSGDRITADDVSLYC' A
#
# COMPACT_ATOMS: atom_id res chain seq x y z
N HIS A 1 13.33 4.66 -7.43
CA HIS A 1 14.22 3.72 -6.72
C HIS A 1 13.40 3.02 -5.63
N ALA A 2 13.80 1.85 -5.11
CA ALA A 2 13.04 1.17 -4.05
C ALA A 2 12.89 2.02 -2.76
N GLY A 3 13.80 2.99 -2.54
CA GLY A 3 13.73 3.94 -1.44
C GLY A 3 12.54 4.92 -1.49
N ASP A 4 11.87 5.06 -2.63
CA ASP A 4 10.70 5.95 -2.78
C ASP A 4 9.38 5.23 -2.39
N ILE A 5 9.39 3.90 -2.28
CA ILE A 5 8.20 3.09 -2.03
C ILE A 5 7.48 3.48 -0.72
N PRO A 6 8.16 3.64 0.44
CA PRO A 6 7.50 4.09 1.66
C PRO A 6 6.74 5.40 1.52
N GLN A 7 7.34 6.37 0.81
CA GLN A 7 6.73 7.68 0.60
C GLN A 7 5.54 7.60 -0.35
N LEU A 8 5.66 6.83 -1.42
CA LEU A 8 4.59 6.60 -2.39
C LEU A 8 3.41 5.85 -1.78
N VAL A 9 3.67 4.77 -1.01
CA VAL A 9 2.62 4.04 -0.29
C VAL A 9 1.88 4.97 0.67
N GLY A 10 2.62 5.75 1.47
CA GLY A 10 2.01 6.72 2.38
C GLY A 10 1.20 7.80 1.64
N HIS A 11 1.67 8.25 0.47
CA HIS A 11 0.91 9.17 -0.37
C HIS A 11 -0.39 8.53 -0.86
N PHE A 12 -0.33 7.34 -1.47
CA PHE A 12 -1.51 6.65 -2.00
C PHE A 12 -2.53 6.29 -0.93
N ILE A 13 -2.09 5.87 0.26
CA ILE A 13 -3.02 5.64 1.38
C ILE A 13 -3.83 6.91 1.68
N ARG A 14 -3.18 8.07 1.73
CA ARG A 14 -3.89 9.33 1.98
C ARG A 14 -4.82 9.70 0.82
N THR A 15 -4.33 9.73 -0.42
CA THR A 15 -5.14 10.16 -1.57
C THR A 15 -6.31 9.22 -1.84
N ILE A 16 -6.12 7.89 -1.76
CA ILE A 16 -7.20 6.93 -1.98
C ILE A 16 -8.23 6.99 -0.84
N SER A 17 -7.78 7.10 0.41
CA SER A 17 -8.72 7.26 1.53
C SER A 17 -9.53 8.55 1.40
N GLU A 18 -8.92 9.66 0.97
CA GLU A 18 -9.62 10.92 0.65
C GLU A 18 -10.64 10.73 -0.48
N GLU A 19 -10.26 10.06 -1.59
CA GLU A 19 -11.16 9.74 -2.72
C GLU A 19 -12.37 8.91 -2.26
N TYR A 20 -12.19 8.02 -1.29
CA TYR A 20 -13.25 7.17 -0.75
C TYR A 20 -14.03 7.81 0.41
N GLY A 21 -13.63 9.00 0.88
CA GLY A 21 -14.25 9.65 2.04
C GLY A 21 -14.02 8.90 3.36
N THR A 22 -12.88 8.22 3.50
CA THR A 22 -12.52 7.42 4.68
C THR A 22 -11.24 7.97 5.34
N ALA A 23 -10.98 7.56 6.58
CA ALA A 23 -9.72 7.88 7.24
C ALA A 23 -8.55 7.07 6.61
N PRO A 24 -7.33 7.63 6.52
CA PRO A 24 -6.14 6.90 6.08
C PRO A 24 -5.95 5.60 6.87
N LYS A 25 -5.94 4.46 6.17
CA LYS A 25 -5.76 3.15 6.80
C LYS A 25 -4.33 2.97 7.31
N PRO A 26 -4.10 2.63 8.59
CA PRO A 26 -2.75 2.37 9.08
C PRO A 26 -2.15 1.13 8.41
N ILE A 27 -0.85 1.19 8.15
CA ILE A 27 -0.07 0.09 7.57
C ILE A 27 1.01 -0.33 8.57
N ASP A 28 1.23 -1.63 8.69
CA ASP A 28 2.31 -2.17 9.51
C ASP A 28 3.66 -2.01 8.85
N ARG A 29 4.68 -1.86 9.69
CA ARG A 29 6.07 -1.80 9.24
C ARG A 29 6.45 -3.04 8.43
N ALA A 30 6.03 -4.24 8.85
CA ALA A 30 6.31 -5.47 8.13
C ALA A 30 5.63 -5.53 6.75
N ALA A 31 4.41 -4.99 6.64
CA ALA A 31 3.71 -4.86 5.36
C ALA A 31 4.45 -3.91 4.41
N LEU A 32 4.92 -2.78 4.94
CA LEU A 32 5.69 -1.79 4.18
C LEU A 32 7.06 -2.33 3.74
N GLU A 33 7.73 -3.12 4.59
CA GLU A 33 8.97 -3.83 4.24
C GLU A 33 8.73 -4.88 3.15
N ALA A 34 7.62 -5.63 3.22
CA ALA A 34 7.23 -6.58 2.18
C ALA A 34 6.99 -5.90 0.83
N LEU A 35 6.25 -4.78 0.80
CA LEU A 35 6.04 -3.99 -0.41
C LEU A 35 7.36 -3.47 -0.98
N GLN A 36 8.31 -3.02 -0.15
CA GLN A 36 9.63 -2.57 -0.62
C GLN A 36 10.45 -3.67 -1.29
N GLY A 37 10.28 -4.93 -0.86
CA GLY A 37 10.99 -6.08 -1.41
C GLY A 37 10.46 -6.56 -2.77
N MET A 38 9.31 -6.06 -3.23
CA MET A 38 8.69 -6.49 -4.47
C MET A 38 9.30 -5.81 -5.71
N PRO A 39 9.35 -6.51 -6.86
CA PRO A 39 9.82 -5.93 -8.11
C PRO A 39 8.76 -5.02 -8.73
N TRP A 40 8.75 -3.75 -8.32
CA TRP A 40 7.97 -2.72 -9.00
C TRP A 40 8.64 -2.40 -10.33
N SER A 41 8.06 -2.87 -11.43
CA SER A 41 8.59 -2.81 -12.80
C SER A 41 8.74 -1.40 -13.40
N GLY A 42 8.77 -0.36 -12.55
CA GLY A 42 8.82 1.06 -12.91
C GLY A 42 7.43 1.70 -13.01
N ASN A 43 6.36 0.93 -12.82
CA ASN A 43 5.01 1.43 -12.95
C ASN A 43 4.43 1.88 -11.61
N ILE A 44 4.48 3.19 -11.35
CA ILE A 44 3.84 3.82 -10.18
C ILE A 44 2.34 3.47 -10.11
N ARG A 45 1.70 3.18 -11.27
CA ARG A 45 0.29 2.74 -11.31
C ARG A 45 0.08 1.35 -10.70
N GLU A 46 1.04 0.44 -10.84
CA GLU A 46 0.95 -0.90 -10.22
C GLU A 46 0.97 -0.78 -8.71
N LEU A 47 1.88 0.03 -8.17
CA LEU A 47 1.94 0.31 -6.73
C LEU A 47 0.63 0.94 -6.23
N ARG A 48 0.08 1.93 -6.94
CA ARG A 48 -1.21 2.53 -6.58
C ARG A 48 -2.32 1.49 -6.54
N ASN A 49 -2.43 0.63 -7.55
CA ASN A 49 -3.47 -0.40 -7.64
C ASN A 49 -3.35 -1.43 -6.50
N VAL A 50 -2.14 -1.83 -6.15
CA VAL A 50 -1.89 -2.73 -5.01
C VAL A 50 -2.29 -2.07 -3.70
N VAL A 51 -1.87 -0.82 -3.48
CA VAL A 51 -2.24 -0.07 -2.26
C VAL A 51 -3.76 0.14 -2.17
N GLU A 52 -4.42 0.46 -3.28
CA GLU A 52 -5.89 0.57 -3.36
C GLU A 52 -6.57 -0.74 -2.95
N ARG A 53 -6.10 -1.87 -3.51
CA ARG A 53 -6.60 -3.20 -3.15
C ARG A 53 -6.44 -3.49 -1.65
N LEU A 54 -5.27 -3.19 -1.07
CA LEU A 54 -5.01 -3.39 0.36
C LEU A 54 -5.92 -2.51 1.24
N ILE A 55 -6.20 -1.26 0.82
CA ILE A 55 -7.14 -0.39 1.53
C ILE A 55 -8.54 -1.00 1.53
N VAL A 56 -8.99 -1.59 0.42
CA VAL A 56 -10.33 -2.17 0.30
C VAL A 56 -10.45 -3.52 1.03
N LEU A 57 -9.46 -4.39 0.91
CA LEU A 57 -9.56 -5.79 1.34
C LEU A 57 -9.06 -6.05 2.77
N SER A 58 -8.12 -5.25 3.27
CA SER A 58 -7.64 -5.41 4.65
C SER A 58 -8.66 -4.93 5.67
N GLY A 59 -8.56 -5.42 6.90
CA GLY A 59 -9.37 -4.95 8.03
C GLY A 59 -9.03 -3.51 8.46
N ASP A 60 -8.98 -3.25 9.77
CA ASP A 60 -8.66 -1.91 10.30
C ASP A 60 -7.23 -1.45 10.01
N ARG A 61 -6.37 -2.36 9.55
CA ARG A 61 -4.93 -2.17 9.34
C ARG A 61 -4.43 -3.08 8.23
N ILE A 62 -3.51 -2.57 7.42
CA ILE A 62 -2.81 -3.36 6.40
C ILE A 62 -1.63 -4.07 7.06
N THR A 63 -1.66 -5.39 7.06
CA THR A 63 -0.65 -6.27 7.68
C THR A 63 0.23 -6.95 6.62
N ALA A 64 1.31 -7.61 7.05
CA ALA A 64 2.17 -8.37 6.12
C ALA A 64 1.42 -9.55 5.48
N ASP A 65 0.48 -10.16 6.20
CA ASP A 65 -0.34 -11.26 5.70
C ASP A 65 -1.26 -10.77 4.57
N ASP A 66 -1.82 -9.57 4.69
CA ASP A 66 -2.59 -8.93 3.62
C ASP A 66 -1.73 -8.74 2.35
N VAL A 67 -0.49 -8.29 2.52
CA VAL A 67 0.45 -8.11 1.41
C VAL A 67 0.74 -9.46 0.75
N SER A 68 0.97 -10.53 1.52
CA SER A 68 1.18 -11.87 0.97
C SER A 68 -0.05 -12.45 0.28
N LEU A 69 -1.26 -12.05 0.69
CA LEU A 69 -2.51 -12.60 0.17
C LEU A 69 -2.99 -11.88 -1.09
N TYR A 70 -2.72 -10.57 -1.21
CA TYR A 70 -3.33 -9.71 -2.22
C TYR A 70 -2.36 -9.08 -3.23
N CYS A 71 -1.06 -9.33 -3.12
CA CYS A 71 -0.02 -8.79 -4.02
C CYS A 71 0.57 -9.86 -4.93
#